data_AF-A0A842Y4V3-F1
#
_entry.id   AF-A0A842Y4V3-F1
#
_cell.length_a   1.000
_cell.length_b   1.000
_cell.length_c   1.000
_cell.angle_alpha   90.00
_cell.angle_beta   90.00
_cell.angle_gamma   90.00
#
_symmetry.space_group_name_H-M   'P 1'
#
loop_
_entity.id
_entity.type
_entity.pdbx_description
1 polymer ?
#
loop_
_entity_poly.entity_id
_entity_poly.type
_entity_poly.pdbx_seq_one_letter_code
_entity_poly.pdbx_strand_id
1 'polypeptide(L)'
;MQYIAITGISSQVLKELQDNRVRTIEIRSPHNFFSAHATNPGDMILLTKSGYDDINTGTIGLLARIKWRQVSMHRILHKSDEIFEESETFAARLQLELEGIGRVRKVEETTLGKPLVVDANKVTYLEAR
;
A
#
# COMPACT_ATOMS: atom_id res chain seq x y z
N MET A 1 15.67 7.48 1.66
CA MET A 1 15.54 6.56 0.50
C MET A 1 14.14 6.71 -0.04
N GLN A 2 13.96 6.60 -1.35
CA GLN A 2 12.62 6.70 -1.95
C GLN A 2 11.88 5.36 -1.86
N TYR A 3 10.61 5.42 -1.50
CA TYR A 3 9.70 4.29 -1.41
C TYR A 3 8.38 4.64 -2.09
N ILE A 4 7.77 3.65 -2.73
CA ILE A 4 6.35 3.74 -3.10
C ILE A 4 5.53 3.53 -1.83
N ALA A 5 4.58 4.42 -1.57
CA ALA A 5 3.72 4.39 -0.39
C ALA A 5 2.36 3.77 -0.71
N ILE A 6 1.87 2.97 0.24
CA ILE A 6 0.52 2.43 0.27
C ILE A 6 -0.16 2.95 1.54
N THR A 7 -1.21 3.73 1.34
CA THR A 7 -1.87 4.54 2.37
C THR A 7 -3.19 3.95 2.84
N GLY A 8 -3.69 4.41 3.99
CA GLY A 8 -5.00 4.03 4.51
C GLY A 8 -5.12 2.54 4.84
N ILE A 9 -4.00 1.88 5.15
CA ILE A 9 -4.02 0.46 5.54
C ILE A 9 -4.57 0.35 6.96
N SER A 10 -5.49 -0.59 7.17
CA SER A 10 -6.08 -0.78 8.49
C SER A 10 -5.03 -1.12 9.54
N SER A 11 -5.19 -0.57 10.76
CA SER A 11 -4.28 -0.83 11.88
C SER A 11 -4.15 -2.33 12.18
N GLN A 12 -5.22 -3.10 11.96
CA GLN A 12 -5.20 -4.55 12.11
C GLN A 12 -4.26 -5.21 11.11
N VAL A 13 -4.31 -4.85 9.82
CA VAL A 13 -3.42 -5.42 8.80
C VAL A 13 -1.96 -5.07 9.08
N LEU A 14 -1.68 -3.84 9.51
CA LEU A 14 -0.32 -3.43 9.89
C LEU A 14 0.19 -4.24 11.09
N LYS A 15 -0.65 -4.42 12.12
CA LYS A 15 -0.31 -5.22 13.29
C LYS A 15 -0.04 -6.68 12.91
N GLU A 16 -0.90 -7.29 12.10
CA GLU A 16 -0.72 -8.66 11.64
C GLU A 16 0.56 -8.84 10.81
N LEU A 17 0.96 -7.84 10.02
CA LEU A 17 2.24 -7.85 9.31
C LEU A 17 3.43 -7.72 10.27
N GLN A 18 3.30 -6.95 11.35
CA GLN A 18 4.31 -6.88 12.42
C GLN A 18 4.47 -8.21 13.16
N ASP A 19 3.36 -8.85 13.51
CA ASP A 19 3.37 -10.08 14.30
C ASP A 19 3.86 -11.28 13.48
N ASN A 20 3.38 -11.45 12.24
CA ASN A 20 3.69 -12.63 11.42
C ASN A 20 4.92 -12.47 10.53
N ARG A 21 5.46 -11.25 10.42
CA ARG A 21 6.51 -10.80 9.48
C ARG A 21 6.19 -10.95 8.00
N VAL A 22 5.37 -11.91 7.59
CA VAL A 22 4.94 -12.10 6.20
C VAL A 22 3.42 -12.07 6.14
N ARG A 23 2.87 -11.26 5.23
CA ARG A 23 1.41 -11.16 5.04
C ARG A 23 1.06 -10.87 3.59
N THR A 24 0.03 -11.53 3.09
CA THR A 24 -0.59 -11.17 1.82
C THR A 24 -1.74 -10.20 2.06
N ILE A 25 -1.74 -9.09 1.34
CA ILE A 25 -2.81 -8.08 1.37
C ILE A 25 -3.42 -7.95 -0.03
N GLU A 26 -4.71 -7.61 -0.08
CA GLU A 26 -5.41 -7.29 -1.32
C GLU A 26 -5.73 -5.79 -1.36
N ILE A 27 -5.38 -5.16 -2.46
CA ILE A 27 -5.52 -3.72 -2.70
C ILE A 27 -6.56 -3.53 -3.78
N ARG A 28 -7.60 -2.78 -3.44
CA ARG A 28 -8.70 -2.42 -4.35
C ARG A 28 -8.88 -0.92 -4.52
N SER A 29 -8.27 -0.08 -3.66
CA SER A 29 -8.42 1.36 -3.80
C SER A 29 -7.63 1.86 -5.02
N PRO A 30 -8.18 2.76 -5.85
CA PRO A 30 -7.52 3.23 -7.06
C PRO A 30 -6.13 3.83 -6.81
N HIS A 31 -6.01 4.70 -5.80
CA HIS A 31 -4.72 5.33 -5.44
C HIS A 31 -3.64 4.30 -5.11
N ASN A 32 -3.97 3.31 -4.27
CA ASN A 32 -3.01 2.27 -3.91
C ASN A 32 -2.81 1.25 -5.03
N PHE A 33 -3.79 1.05 -5.90
CA PHE A 33 -3.67 0.13 -7.03
C PHE A 33 -2.57 0.57 -7.98
N PHE A 34 -2.50 1.87 -8.34
CA PHE A 34 -1.40 2.39 -9.16
C PHE A 34 -0.05 2.24 -8.46
N SER A 35 0.02 2.49 -7.14
CA SER A 35 1.21 2.19 -6.33
C SER A 35 1.62 0.72 -6.42
N ALA A 36 0.69 -0.21 -6.18
CA ALA A 36 0.95 -1.65 -6.24
C ALA A 36 1.35 -2.11 -7.66
N HIS A 37 0.72 -1.57 -8.69
CA HIS A 37 1.01 -1.88 -10.08
C HIS A 37 2.36 -1.35 -10.57
N ALA A 38 2.86 -0.26 -10.00
CA ALA A 38 4.18 0.28 -10.30
C ALA A 38 5.33 -0.47 -9.62
N THR A 39 5.04 -1.35 -8.66
CA THR A 39 6.06 -2.09 -7.87
C THR A 39 6.31 -3.50 -8.39
N ASN A 40 7.53 -4.02 -8.19
CA ASN A 40 7.94 -5.37 -8.57
C ASN A 40 8.35 -6.21 -7.35
N PRO A 41 8.35 -7.55 -7.46
CA PRO A 41 8.97 -8.41 -6.46
C PRO A 41 10.44 -8.02 -6.23
N GLY A 42 10.83 -7.89 -4.97
CA GLY A 42 12.14 -7.38 -4.52
C GLY A 42 12.11 -5.93 -4.06
N ASP A 43 11.16 -5.12 -4.55
CA ASP A 43 11.03 -3.71 -4.19
C ASP A 43 10.62 -3.53 -2.73
N MET A 44 11.04 -2.40 -2.18
CA MET A 44 10.66 -1.95 -0.84
C MET A 44 9.55 -0.91 -0.93
N ILE A 45 8.52 -1.08 -0.11
CA ILE A 45 7.40 -0.15 -0.01
C ILE A 45 7.23 0.35 1.42
N LEU A 46 6.54 1.49 1.56
CA LEU A 46 6.10 2.02 2.84
C LEU A 46 4.59 1.83 2.99
N LEU A 47 4.15 1.17 4.07
CA LEU A 47 2.73 0.99 4.40
C LEU A 47 2.38 1.86 5.60
N THR A 48 1.29 2.62 5.52
CA THR A 48 0.83 3.44 6.64
C THR A 48 -0.69 3.42 6.77
N LYS A 49 -1.13 3.68 8.01
CA LYS A 49 -2.55 3.87 8.32
C LYS A 49 -3.06 5.25 7.91
N SER A 50 -2.15 6.22 7.76
CA SER A 50 -2.51 7.58 7.35
C SER A 50 -3.18 7.54 5.98
N GLY A 51 -4.24 8.30 5.82
CA GLY A 51 -4.90 8.50 4.52
C GLY A 51 -3.94 9.12 3.50
N TYR A 52 -4.34 9.08 2.23
CA TYR A 52 -3.55 9.64 1.14
C TYR A 52 -3.23 11.12 1.37
N ASP A 53 -4.24 11.91 1.76
CA ASP A 53 -4.11 13.35 2.02
C ASP A 53 -3.43 13.68 3.37
N ASP A 54 -3.32 12.68 4.26
CA ASP A 54 -2.74 12.85 5.59
C ASP A 54 -1.24 12.49 5.63
N ILE A 55 -0.67 12.02 4.52
CA ILE A 55 0.76 11.76 4.44
C ILE A 55 1.53 13.08 4.44
N ASN A 56 2.42 13.22 5.41
CA ASN A 56 3.27 14.38 5.59
C ASN A 56 4.65 14.02 6.15
N THR A 57 5.54 15.00 6.22
CA THR A 57 6.83 14.85 6.89
C THR A 57 6.61 14.45 8.35
N GLY A 58 7.26 13.35 8.75
CA GLY A 58 7.14 12.75 10.06
C GLY A 58 6.18 11.58 10.13
N THR A 59 5.36 11.34 9.11
CA THR A 59 4.47 10.17 9.02
C THR A 59 5.28 8.88 9.18
N ILE A 60 4.82 8.01 10.08
CA ILE A 60 5.44 6.71 10.36
C ILE A 60 4.71 5.63 9.57
N GLY A 61 5.47 4.69 9.02
CA GLY A 61 4.95 3.52 8.32
C GLY A 61 5.83 2.29 8.52
N LEU A 62 5.33 1.14 8.10
CA LEU A 62 6.11 -0.08 8.01
C LEU A 62 6.84 -0.13 6.68
N LEU A 63 8.12 -0.47 6.71
CA LEU A 63 8.89 -0.79 5.52
C LEU A 63 8.77 -2.28 5.28
N ALA A 64 8.29 -2.67 4.10
CA ALA A 64 8.13 -4.06 3.72
C ALA A 64 8.66 -4.33 2.32
N ARG A 65 9.20 -5.51 2.11
CA ARG A 65 9.63 -6.02 0.82
C ARG A 65 8.50 -6.77 0.14
N ILE A 66 8.32 -6.54 -1.15
CA ILE A 66 7.39 -7.32 -1.95
C ILE A 66 8.03 -8.65 -2.30
N LYS A 67 7.46 -9.75 -1.82
CA LYS A 67 7.88 -11.11 -2.17
C LYS A 67 7.20 -11.57 -3.45
N TRP A 68 5.96 -11.16 -3.64
CA TRP A 68 5.15 -11.56 -4.77
C TRP A 68 4.02 -10.57 -5.05
N ARG A 69 3.61 -10.49 -6.31
CA ARG A 69 2.52 -9.61 -6.79
C ARG A 69 1.65 -10.34 -7.81
N GLN A 70 0.34 -10.20 -7.69
CA GLN A 70 -0.63 -10.57 -8.72
C GLN A 70 -1.64 -9.45 -8.92
N VAL A 71 -2.01 -9.21 -10.18
CA VAL A 71 -3.12 -8.32 -10.55
C VAL A 71 -4.25 -9.18 -11.11
N SER A 72 -5.48 -8.89 -10.72
CA SER A 72 -6.67 -9.54 -11.24
C SER A 72 -7.78 -8.53 -11.52
N MET A 73 -8.67 -8.89 -12.43
CA MET A 73 -9.90 -8.15 -12.73
C MET A 73 -11.08 -9.00 -12.31
N HIS A 74 -11.98 -8.42 -11.54
CA HIS A 74 -13.22 -9.05 -11.10
C HIS A 74 -14.37 -8.42 -11.89
N ARG A 75 -15.17 -9.25 -12.56
CA ARG A 75 -16.41 -8.83 -13.23
C ARG A 75 -17.59 -9.32 -12.40
N ILE A 76 -18.46 -8.41 -12.00
CA ILE A 76 -19.69 -8.69 -11.25
C ILE A 76 -20.86 -8.33 -12.16
N LEU A 77 -21.73 -9.32 -12.41
CA LEU A 77 -22.98 -9.15 -13.14
C LEU A 77 -24.12 -9.28 -12.14
N HIS A 78 -24.88 -8.20 -11.97
CA HIS A 78 -26.12 -8.20 -11.20
C HIS A 78 -27.30 -8.02 -12.14
N LYS A 79 -28.21 -9.00 -12.16
CA LYS A 79 -29.41 -8.97 -12.99
C LYS A 79 -30.62 -9.25 -12.12
N SER A 80 -31.56 -8.32 -12.09
CA SER A 80 -32.92 -8.50 -11.59
C SER A 80 -33.91 -8.33 -12.75
N ASP A 81 -35.21 -8.51 -12.50
CA ASP A 81 -36.25 -8.35 -13.53
C ASP A 81 -36.36 -6.89 -14.04
N GLU A 82 -35.89 -5.91 -13.26
CA GLU A 82 -35.97 -4.48 -13.57
C GLU A 82 -34.61 -3.81 -13.82
N ILE A 83 -33.50 -4.42 -13.37
CA ILE A 83 -32.16 -3.81 -13.40
C ILE A 83 -31.13 -4.78 -13.98
N PHE A 84 -30.30 -4.27 -14.89
CA PHE A 84 -29.08 -4.93 -15.35
C PHE A 84 -27.88 -4.04 -15.02
N GLU A 85 -27.04 -4.52 -14.09
CA GLU A 85 -25.80 -3.85 -13.69
C GLU A 85 -24.60 -4.76 -13.96
N GLU A 86 -23.59 -4.18 -14.61
CA GLU A 86 -22.29 -4.80 -14.82
C GLU A 86 -21.22 -3.90 -14.22
N SER A 87 -20.35 -4.49 -13.40
CA SER A 87 -19.24 -3.78 -12.75
C SER A 87 -17.95 -4.56 -12.90
N GLU A 88 -16.89 -3.86 -13.32
CA GLU A 88 -15.52 -4.39 -13.37
C GLU A 88 -14.66 -3.70 -12.32
N THR A 89 -13.88 -4.49 -11.57
CA THR A 89 -13.00 -3.99 -10.51
C THR A 89 -11.63 -4.64 -10.59
N PHE A 90 -10.57 -3.82 -10.64
CA PHE A 90 -9.20 -4.30 -10.52
C PHE A 90 -8.80 -4.50 -9.07
N ALA A 91 -8.02 -5.55 -8.81
CA ALA A 91 -7.42 -5.82 -7.51
C ALA A 91 -5.94 -6.22 -7.69
N ALA A 92 -5.10 -5.78 -6.77
CA ALA A 92 -3.71 -6.20 -6.67
C ALA A 92 -3.48 -6.95 -5.36
N ARG A 93 -2.94 -8.16 -5.42
CA ARG A 93 -2.49 -8.91 -4.24
C ARG A 93 -0.99 -8.80 -4.12
N LEU A 94 -0.53 -8.36 -2.95
CA LEU A 94 0.89 -8.24 -2.61
C LEU A 94 1.20 -9.14 -1.42
N GLN A 95 2.20 -10.02 -1.57
CA GLN A 95 2.81 -10.70 -0.44
C GLN A 95 3.97 -9.85 0.06
N LEU A 96 3.91 -9.46 1.32
CA LEU A 96 4.81 -8.50 1.94
C LEU A 96 5.59 -9.16 3.06
N GLU A 97 6.88 -8.84 3.16
CA GLU A 97 7.77 -9.23 4.25
C GLU A 97 8.24 -7.99 5.00
N LEU A 98 7.99 -7.91 6.31
CA LEU A 98 8.37 -6.79 7.15
C LEU A 98 9.89 -6.69 7.29
N GLU A 99 10.42 -5.49 7.05
CA GLU A 99 11.85 -5.18 7.10
C GLU A 99 12.18 -4.11 8.15
N GLY A 100 11.19 -3.33 8.59
CA GLY A 100 11.34 -2.38 9.69
C GLY A 100 10.31 -1.27 9.68
N ILE A 101 10.67 -0.15 10.31
CA ILE A 101 9.83 1.05 10.43
C ILE A 101 10.49 2.18 9.65
N GLY A 102 9.68 2.94 8.93
CA GLY A 102 10.07 4.10 8.14
C GLY A 102 9.43 5.37 8.67
N ARG A 103 10.17 6.49 8.61
CA ARG A 103 9.66 7.84 8.88
C ARG A 103 9.84 8.71 7.64
N VAL A 104 8.73 9.22 7.12
CA VAL A 104 8.69 10.09 5.93
C VAL A 104 9.43 11.39 6.21
N ARG A 105 10.33 11.79 5.32
CA ARG A 105 11.04 13.08 5.33
C ARG A 105 10.42 14.06 4.35
N LYS A 106 10.02 13.56 3.19
CA LYS A 106 9.45 14.34 2.09
C LYS A 106 8.43 13.50 1.33
N VAL A 107 7.38 14.16 0.87
CA VAL A 107 6.37 13.58 -0.01
C VAL A 107 6.61 14.20 -1.38
N GLU A 108 6.73 13.38 -2.42
CA GLU A 108 6.81 13.90 -3.78
C GLU A 108 5.41 14.27 -4.28
N GLU A 109 5.30 15.37 -5.00
CA GLU A 109 4.05 15.73 -5.67
C GLU A 109 3.66 14.61 -6.63
N THR A 110 2.43 14.14 -6.49
CA THR A 110 1.90 13.07 -7.32
C THR A 110 0.56 13.49 -7.91
N THR A 111 0.27 12.96 -9.08
CA THR A 111 -0.98 13.21 -9.81
C THR A 111 -1.80 11.93 -9.80
N LEU A 112 -3.10 12.05 -10.05
CA LEU A 112 -3.96 10.88 -10.25
C LEU A 112 -3.34 9.93 -11.28
N GLY A 113 -3.40 8.62 -11.01
CA GLY A 113 -2.84 7.59 -11.88
C GLY A 113 -1.34 7.31 -11.69
N LYS A 114 -0.62 8.12 -10.90
CA LYS A 114 0.78 7.87 -10.56
C LYS A 114 0.90 7.27 -9.15
N PRO A 115 1.93 6.45 -8.90
CA PRO A 115 2.21 5.96 -7.55
C PRO A 115 2.53 7.13 -6.62
N LEU A 116 2.18 6.99 -5.34
CA LEU A 116 2.63 7.91 -4.31
C LEU A 116 4.07 7.57 -3.94
N VAL A 117 5.00 8.52 -4.08
CA VAL A 117 6.42 8.33 -3.77
C VAL A 117 6.79 9.21 -2.58
N VAL A 118 7.49 8.62 -1.61
CA VAL A 118 7.96 9.32 -0.41
C VAL A 118 9.45 9.06 -0.21
N ASP A 119 10.18 10.07 0.25
CA ASP A 119 11.50 9.86 0.83
C ASP A 119 11.32 9.54 2.32
N ALA A 120 11.79 8.38 2.77
CA ALA A 120 11.73 7.98 4.17
C ALA A 120 13.08 7.46 4.69
N ASN A 121 13.22 7.54 6.01
CA ASN A 121 14.31 6.93 6.76
C ASN A 121 13.86 5.69 7.48
N LYS A 122 14.69 4.65 7.44
CA LYS A 122 14.56 3.55 8.38
C LYS A 122 14.85 4.06 9.78
N VAL A 123 13.87 3.94 10.66
CA VAL A 123 14.02 4.32 12.08
C VAL A 123 14.79 3.20 12.76
N THR A 124 15.95 3.55 13.32
CA THR A 124 16.69 2.64 14.20
C THR A 124 16.20 2.86 15.62
N TYR A 125 16.09 1.80 16.43
CA TYR A 125 15.39 1.76 17.73
C TYR A 125 15.78 2.87 18.75
N LEU A 126 16.86 3.62 18.51
CA LEU A 126 17.33 4.74 19.32
C LEU A 126 16.59 6.07 19.07
N GLU A 127 15.83 6.20 17.98
CA GLU A 127 15.18 7.47 17.58
C GLU A 127 13.66 7.51 17.84
N ALA A 128 13.11 6.50 18.53
CA ALA A 128 11.67 6.34 18.76
C ALA A 128 11.14 7.04 20.03
N ARG A 129 11.86 8.03 20.56
CA ARG A 129 11.53 8.71 21.83
C ARG A 129 11.17 10.17 21.62
#